data_AF-A0A661ZV99-F1
#
_entry.id   AF-A0A661ZV99-F1
#
_cell.length_a   1.000
_cell.length_b   1.000
_cell.length_c   1.000
_cell.angle_alpha   90.00
_cell.angle_beta   90.00
_cell.angle_gamma   90.00
#
_symmetry.space_group_name_H-M   'P 1'
#
loop_
_entity.id
_entity.type
_entity.pdbx_description
1 polymer ?
#
loop_
_entity_poly.entity_id
_entity_poly.type
_entity_poly.pdbx_seq_one_letter_code
_entity_poly.pdbx_strand_id
1 'polypeptide(L)'
;GILRAITRGRFAPGEDESIKYEILYYVNGGELEKVKYSGVERSTKATYQNASLGVPGELKDFEIELGRGYQTIEFKLNEKEPAVAVRYIFTPTKAKKQEWITFSPVQPSEPIDLISNEVIVKYHRFSMEKPLKVEINGPTQLRVLTRIENHYQMKGRIHYRLQVKEMGKVINTYQLSSRRSEVAVYKSDKELIPGKACEFVINVPRGRHTYEILPLDKDKSTVLGRFLIPEKDVKLED
;
A
#
# COMPACT_ATOMS: atom_id res chain seq x y z
N GLY A 1 0.26 1.82 -12.26
CA GLY A 1 1.69 1.84 -12.60
C GLY A 1 2.15 0.43 -12.86
N ILE A 2 3.37 0.24 -13.35
CA ILE A 2 3.95 -1.08 -13.57
C ILE A 2 5.17 -1.21 -12.67
N LEU A 3 5.23 -2.25 -11.86
CA LEU A 3 6.45 -2.64 -11.14
C LEU A 3 7.09 -3.81 -11.88
N ARG A 4 8.26 -3.57 -12.46
CA ARG A 4 9.09 -4.63 -13.05
C ARG A 4 10.04 -5.18 -11.99
N ALA A 5 9.93 -6.46 -11.70
CA ALA A 5 10.83 -7.20 -10.81
C ALA A 5 11.85 -7.96 -11.65
N ILE A 6 13.12 -7.56 -11.54
CA ILE A 6 14.26 -8.19 -12.24
C ILE A 6 14.95 -9.11 -11.25
N THR A 7 15.12 -10.37 -11.62
CA THR A 7 15.45 -11.46 -10.70
C THR A 7 16.59 -12.30 -11.24
N ARG A 8 17.38 -12.84 -10.30
CA ARG A 8 18.48 -13.77 -10.56
C ARG A 8 18.54 -14.78 -9.42
N GLY A 9 18.25 -16.05 -9.73
CA GLY A 9 18.46 -17.15 -8.79
C GLY A 9 19.95 -17.31 -8.49
N ARG A 10 20.30 -17.58 -7.24
CA ARG A 10 21.68 -17.73 -6.78
C ARG A 10 22.09 -19.18 -6.91
N PHE A 11 23.17 -19.43 -7.65
CA PHE A 11 23.86 -20.72 -7.65
C PHE A 11 24.85 -20.74 -6.49
N ALA A 12 24.60 -21.58 -5.50
CA ALA A 12 25.57 -21.81 -4.44
C ALA A 12 26.82 -22.52 -5.01
N PRO A 13 28.00 -22.39 -4.36
CA PRO A 13 29.20 -23.08 -4.79
C PRO A 13 28.96 -24.61 -4.85
N GLY A 14 29.20 -25.21 -6.02
CA GLY A 14 29.02 -26.66 -6.23
C GLY A 14 27.61 -27.10 -6.62
N GLU A 15 26.67 -26.19 -6.85
CA GLU A 15 25.32 -26.53 -7.34
C GLU A 15 25.27 -26.89 -8.83
N ASP A 16 24.15 -27.54 -9.18
CA ASP A 16 23.75 -27.99 -10.51
C ASP A 16 24.00 -26.95 -11.63
N GLU A 17 24.13 -27.46 -12.86
CA GLU A 17 24.35 -26.62 -14.06
C GLU A 17 23.16 -25.67 -14.34
N SER A 18 21.96 -26.06 -13.89
CA SER A 18 20.77 -25.22 -13.98
C SER A 18 19.95 -25.29 -12.69
N ILE A 19 19.23 -24.21 -12.40
CA ILE A 19 18.30 -24.13 -11.26
C ILE A 19 16.88 -23.84 -11.74
N LYS A 20 15.94 -24.09 -10.84
CA LYS A 20 14.58 -23.60 -10.92
C LYS A 20 14.29 -22.76 -9.68
N TYR A 21 13.40 -21.79 -9.81
CA TYR A 21 12.86 -21.08 -8.66
C TYR A 21 11.46 -20.56 -8.91
N GLU A 22 10.66 -20.52 -7.84
CA GLU A 22 9.34 -19.93 -7.80
C GLU A 22 9.33 -18.69 -6.89
N ILE A 23 8.85 -17.57 -7.42
CA ILE A 23 8.59 -16.36 -6.65
C ILE A 23 7.09 -16.30 -6.37
N LEU A 24 6.76 -16.21 -5.08
CA LEU A 24 5.42 -16.01 -4.58
C LEU A 24 5.26 -14.54 -4.22
N TYR A 25 4.13 -13.91 -4.56
CA TYR A 25 3.86 -12.56 -4.09
C TYR A 25 2.38 -12.28 -3.79
N TYR A 26 2.15 -11.30 -2.92
CA TYR A 26 0.84 -10.76 -2.60
C TYR A 26 0.81 -9.27 -2.93
N VAL A 27 -0.26 -8.79 -3.54
CA VAL A 27 -0.53 -7.34 -3.69
C VAL A 27 -1.64 -6.95 -2.73
N ASN A 28 -1.38 -5.98 -1.85
CA ASN A 28 -2.29 -5.51 -0.81
C ASN A 28 -2.87 -6.60 0.10
N GLY A 29 -2.12 -7.68 0.34
CA GLY A 29 -2.60 -8.82 1.12
C GLY A 29 -3.74 -9.61 0.46
N GLY A 30 -3.92 -9.45 -0.87
CA GLY A 30 -4.89 -10.18 -1.67
C GLY A 30 -4.49 -11.63 -1.94
N GLU A 31 -4.82 -12.13 -3.12
CA GLU A 31 -4.50 -13.50 -3.52
C GLU A 31 -3.00 -13.71 -3.75
N LEU A 32 -2.56 -14.96 -3.59
CA LEU A 32 -1.18 -15.36 -3.82
C LEU A 32 -0.92 -15.56 -5.31
N GLU A 33 -0.01 -14.77 -5.85
CA GLU A 33 0.48 -14.89 -7.24
C GLU A 33 1.79 -15.66 -7.29
N LYS A 34 2.05 -16.33 -8.42
CA LYS A 34 3.21 -17.21 -8.60
C LYS A 34 3.90 -16.99 -9.94
N VAL A 35 5.22 -16.83 -9.90
CA VAL A 35 6.07 -16.74 -11.10
C VAL A 35 7.14 -17.82 -11.03
N LYS A 36 7.15 -18.72 -12.01
CA LYS A 36 8.05 -19.87 -12.05
C LYS A 36 9.07 -19.72 -13.16
N TYR A 37 10.33 -20.04 -12.84
CA TYR A 37 11.40 -20.20 -13.81
C TYR A 37 12.04 -21.57 -13.65
N SER A 38 12.37 -22.21 -14.76
CA SER A 38 13.01 -23.52 -14.82
C SER A 38 14.14 -23.49 -15.84
N GLY A 39 15.17 -24.33 -15.64
CA GLY A 39 16.32 -24.38 -16.55
C GLY A 39 17.08 -23.07 -16.60
N VAL A 40 17.11 -22.32 -15.50
CA VAL A 40 17.86 -21.07 -15.40
C VAL A 40 19.33 -21.44 -15.31
N GLU A 41 20.14 -20.88 -16.19
CA GLU A 41 21.59 -21.11 -16.22
C GLU A 41 22.37 -20.00 -15.50
N ARG A 42 23.67 -20.22 -15.28
CA ARG A 42 24.58 -19.22 -14.71
C ARG A 42 24.75 -18.03 -15.66
N SER A 43 24.77 -16.83 -15.11
CA SER A 43 24.96 -15.61 -15.90
C SER A 43 26.41 -15.46 -16.32
N THR A 44 26.65 -15.26 -17.62
CA THR A 44 27.96 -14.87 -18.16
C THR A 44 28.22 -13.36 -18.07
N LYS A 45 27.20 -12.57 -17.71
CA LYS A 45 27.21 -11.10 -17.74
C LYS A 45 27.14 -10.44 -16.36
N ALA A 46 27.17 -11.22 -15.28
CA ALA A 46 26.99 -10.70 -13.93
C ALA A 46 27.70 -11.59 -12.92
N THR A 47 28.23 -10.99 -11.87
CA THR A 47 28.86 -11.66 -10.73
C THR A 47 28.41 -10.99 -9.44
N TYR A 48 28.42 -11.72 -8.32
CA TYR A 48 28.26 -11.09 -7.02
C TYR A 48 29.59 -10.48 -6.58
N GLN A 49 29.54 -9.27 -6.00
CA GLN A 49 30.74 -8.65 -5.43
C GLN A 49 31.30 -9.49 -4.26
N ASN A 50 30.42 -10.10 -3.47
CA ASN A 50 30.81 -11.09 -2.47
C ASN A 50 30.82 -12.48 -3.11
N ALA A 51 32.01 -13.01 -3.42
CA ALA A 51 32.19 -14.31 -4.08
C ALA A 51 31.64 -15.50 -3.27
N SER A 52 31.52 -15.39 -1.94
CA SER A 52 30.86 -16.43 -1.12
C SER A 52 29.37 -16.61 -1.45
N LEU A 53 28.79 -15.64 -2.17
CA LEU A 53 27.45 -15.76 -2.71
C LEU A 53 27.37 -16.71 -3.93
N GLY A 54 28.48 -17.20 -4.45
CA GLY A 54 28.50 -18.05 -5.65
C GLY A 54 28.25 -17.24 -6.92
N VAL A 55 27.41 -17.75 -7.82
CA VAL A 55 27.21 -17.15 -9.15
C VAL A 55 25.73 -16.76 -9.33
N PRO A 56 25.42 -15.55 -9.83
CA PRO A 56 24.04 -15.23 -10.17
C PRO A 56 23.61 -15.96 -11.44
N GLY A 57 22.36 -16.40 -11.48
CA GLY A 57 21.72 -16.90 -12.68
C GLY A 57 21.46 -15.80 -13.71
N GLU A 58 21.13 -16.22 -14.93
CA GLU A 58 20.68 -15.33 -15.99
C GLU A 58 19.50 -14.46 -15.54
N LEU A 59 19.35 -13.31 -16.20
CA LEU A 59 18.32 -12.35 -15.87
C LEU A 59 16.95 -12.90 -16.27
N LYS A 60 16.03 -12.94 -15.31
CA LYS A 60 14.59 -13.14 -15.55
C LYS A 60 13.82 -11.97 -14.99
N ASP A 61 12.65 -11.68 -15.52
CA ASP A 61 11.83 -10.59 -15.05
C ASP A 61 10.35 -10.81 -15.30
N PHE A 62 9.54 -10.13 -14.50
CA PHE A 62 8.10 -10.10 -14.64
C PHE A 62 7.58 -8.73 -14.20
N GLU A 63 6.35 -8.43 -14.62
CA GLU A 63 5.68 -7.17 -14.35
C GLU A 63 4.46 -7.38 -13.47
N ILE A 64 4.27 -6.47 -12.51
CA ILE A 64 3.08 -6.40 -11.65
C ILE A 64 2.35 -5.11 -11.99
N GLU A 65 1.11 -5.23 -12.45
CA GLU A 65 0.23 -4.08 -12.61
C GLU A 65 -0.25 -3.58 -11.25
N LEU A 66 -0.06 -2.29 -11.00
CA LEU A 66 -0.42 -1.64 -9.75
C LEU A 66 -1.54 -0.63 -9.97
N GLY A 67 -2.57 -0.75 -9.13
CA GLY A 67 -3.70 0.16 -9.09
C GLY A 67 -3.34 1.56 -8.55
N ARG A 68 -4.39 2.33 -8.28
CA ARG A 68 -4.27 3.68 -7.71
C ARG A 68 -3.76 3.64 -6.27
N GLY A 69 -3.02 4.68 -5.88
CA GLY A 69 -2.59 4.91 -4.51
C GLY A 69 -1.38 4.09 -4.08
N TYR A 70 -1.10 4.11 -2.78
CA TYR A 70 -0.12 3.25 -2.14
C TYR A 70 -0.57 1.80 -2.25
N GLN A 71 0.40 0.95 -2.59
CA GLN A 71 0.23 -0.48 -2.77
C GLN A 71 1.31 -1.16 -1.92
N THR A 72 0.97 -2.27 -1.26
CA THR A 72 1.95 -3.12 -0.59
C THR A 72 2.17 -4.37 -1.42
N ILE A 73 3.43 -4.80 -1.53
CA ILE A 73 3.79 -6.01 -2.27
C ILE A 73 4.72 -6.82 -1.37
N GLU A 74 4.33 -8.05 -1.08
CA GLU A 74 5.10 -8.97 -0.24
C GLU A 74 5.62 -10.10 -1.12
N PHE A 75 6.94 -10.22 -1.26
CA PHE A 75 7.59 -11.29 -2.01
C PHE A 75 8.06 -12.40 -1.06
N LYS A 76 7.91 -13.66 -1.48
CA LYS A 76 8.33 -14.86 -0.76
C LYS A 76 8.96 -15.87 -1.71
N LEU A 77 9.77 -16.75 -1.12
CA LEU A 77 10.27 -17.97 -1.73
C LEU A 77 9.78 -19.15 -0.88
N ASN A 78 9.63 -20.33 -1.48
CA ASN A 78 9.44 -21.55 -0.69
C ASN A 78 10.76 -21.92 0.01
N GLU A 79 10.70 -22.63 1.14
CA GLU A 79 11.87 -22.94 1.99
C GLU A 79 13.03 -23.66 1.27
N LYS A 80 12.72 -24.42 0.21
CA LYS A 80 13.70 -25.22 -0.55
C LYS A 80 14.16 -24.57 -1.85
N GLU A 81 13.73 -23.35 -2.12
CA GLU A 81 14.13 -22.64 -3.34
C GLU A 81 15.51 -22.01 -3.16
N PRO A 82 16.33 -21.94 -4.22
CA PRO A 82 17.57 -21.17 -4.15
C PRO A 82 17.26 -19.71 -3.84
N ALA A 83 18.16 -19.03 -3.13
CA ALA A 83 17.99 -17.62 -2.84
C ALA A 83 17.91 -16.80 -4.14
N VAL A 84 17.07 -15.76 -4.18
CA VAL A 84 16.88 -14.94 -5.38
C VAL A 84 17.27 -13.50 -5.07
N ALA A 85 18.21 -12.96 -5.86
CA ALA A 85 18.47 -11.53 -5.87
C ALA A 85 17.41 -10.84 -6.73
N VAL A 86 16.85 -9.73 -6.22
CA VAL A 86 15.80 -8.99 -6.92
C VAL A 86 16.08 -7.48 -6.92
N ARG A 87 15.84 -6.86 -8.07
CA ARG A 87 15.84 -5.40 -8.26
C ARG A 87 14.47 -4.98 -8.78
N TYR A 88 13.93 -3.90 -8.22
CA TYR A 88 12.64 -3.36 -8.60
C TYR A 88 12.79 -2.07 -9.41
N ILE A 89 12.01 -1.95 -10.49
CA ILE A 89 11.88 -0.72 -11.28
C ILE A 89 10.40 -0.37 -11.38
N PHE A 90 10.02 0.80 -10.87
CA PHE A 90 8.65 1.27 -10.92
C PHE A 90 8.47 2.34 -12.01
N THR A 91 7.53 2.09 -12.91
CA THR A 91 7.10 3.03 -13.94
C THR A 91 5.68 3.54 -13.62
N PRO A 92 5.52 4.83 -13.28
CA PRO A 92 4.20 5.39 -13.05
C PRO A 92 3.39 5.45 -14.36
N THR A 93 2.10 5.17 -14.28
CA THR A 93 1.17 5.29 -15.40
C THR A 93 0.07 6.30 -15.06
N LYS A 94 -0.52 6.96 -16.08
CA LYS A 94 -1.66 7.86 -15.85
C LYS A 94 -2.84 7.03 -15.34
N ALA A 95 -3.44 7.46 -14.24
CA ALA A 95 -4.66 6.86 -13.74
C ALA A 95 -5.81 7.09 -14.74
N LYS A 96 -6.64 6.06 -14.95
CA LYS A 96 -7.92 6.24 -15.64
C LYS A 96 -8.75 7.28 -14.88
N LYS A 97 -9.42 8.18 -15.60
CA LYS A 97 -10.36 9.12 -14.98
C LYS A 97 -11.52 8.32 -14.38
N GLN A 98 -11.82 8.61 -13.13
CA GLN A 98 -12.88 7.98 -12.36
C GLN A 98 -13.34 9.01 -11.35
N GLU A 99 -14.64 9.29 -11.34
CA GLU A 99 -15.26 10.17 -10.37
C GLU A 99 -15.51 9.43 -9.07
N TRP A 100 -15.29 10.14 -7.96
CA TRP A 100 -15.35 9.61 -6.61
C TRP A 100 -16.26 10.49 -5.76
N ILE A 101 -17.17 9.86 -5.03
CA ILE A 101 -18.03 10.54 -4.06
C ILE A 101 -17.62 10.20 -2.63
N THR A 102 -17.94 11.09 -1.69
CA THR A 102 -17.65 10.87 -0.26
C THR A 102 -18.50 9.74 0.28
N PHE A 103 -17.90 8.87 1.09
CA PHE A 103 -18.58 7.81 1.81
C PHE A 103 -18.34 7.97 3.31
N SER A 104 -19.39 7.81 4.11
CA SER A 104 -19.32 8.13 5.55
C SER A 104 -18.88 6.93 6.39
N PRO A 105 -18.08 7.13 7.45
CA PRO A 105 -17.83 6.08 8.44
C PRO A 105 -19.09 5.75 9.24
N VAL A 106 -19.17 4.52 9.78
CA VAL A 106 -20.32 4.02 10.55
C VAL A 106 -20.34 4.52 11.99
N GLN A 107 -19.16 4.78 12.57
CA GLN A 107 -19.03 5.18 13.98
C GLN A 107 -18.85 6.69 14.15
N PRO A 108 -19.28 7.26 15.30
CA PRO A 108 -18.96 8.62 15.67
C PRO A 108 -17.44 8.77 15.65
N SER A 109 -16.97 9.55 14.71
CA SER A 109 -15.58 9.92 14.57
C SER A 109 -15.54 11.44 14.56
N GLU A 110 -14.54 12.00 15.22
CA GLU A 110 -14.44 13.44 15.41
C GLU A 110 -14.24 14.10 14.03
N PRO A 111 -15.25 14.82 13.50
CA PRO A 111 -15.15 15.41 12.18
C PRO A 111 -14.25 16.64 12.24
N ILE A 112 -13.37 16.77 11.25
CA ILE A 112 -12.45 17.88 11.11
C ILE A 112 -12.60 18.47 9.71
N ASP A 113 -12.91 19.75 9.65
CA ASP A 113 -12.95 20.52 8.42
C ASP A 113 -11.55 21.03 8.07
N LEU A 114 -11.01 20.56 6.95
CA LEU A 114 -9.81 21.11 6.34
C LEU A 114 -10.19 22.01 5.17
N ILE A 115 -9.55 23.16 5.05
CA ILE A 115 -9.57 23.94 3.82
C ILE A 115 -8.47 23.38 2.93
N SER A 116 -8.83 22.80 1.79
CA SER A 116 -7.90 22.21 0.83
C SER A 116 -8.21 22.74 -0.56
N ASN A 117 -7.26 23.44 -1.19
CA ASN A 117 -7.49 24.16 -2.46
C ASN A 117 -8.76 25.01 -2.40
N GLU A 118 -8.91 25.84 -1.36
CA GLU A 118 -10.04 26.77 -1.17
C GLU A 118 -11.43 26.10 -0.93
N VAL A 119 -11.50 24.77 -0.92
CA VAL A 119 -12.73 24.03 -0.64
C VAL A 119 -12.66 23.38 0.74
N ILE A 120 -13.77 23.38 1.47
CA ILE A 120 -13.88 22.67 2.74
C ILE A 120 -14.04 21.18 2.47
N VAL A 121 -13.13 20.39 3.03
CA VAL A 121 -13.12 18.94 2.94
C VAL A 121 -13.19 18.35 4.33
N LYS A 122 -14.23 17.54 4.56
CA LYS A 122 -14.42 16.84 5.83
C LYS A 122 -13.54 15.60 5.91
N TYR A 123 -12.80 15.49 7.00
CA TYR A 123 -12.09 14.30 7.43
C TYR A 123 -12.58 13.87 8.80
N HIS A 124 -12.17 12.69 9.23
CA HIS A 124 -12.49 12.11 10.52
C HIS A 124 -11.20 11.73 11.23
N ARG A 125 -11.00 12.24 12.44
CA ARG A 125 -9.86 11.92 13.27
C ARG A 125 -10.04 10.52 13.86
N PHE A 126 -9.01 9.69 13.77
CA PHE A 126 -9.00 8.32 14.28
C PHE A 126 -7.66 7.97 14.93
N SER A 127 -7.72 7.05 15.90
CA SER A 127 -6.58 6.56 16.68
C SER A 127 -6.67 5.05 16.85
N MET A 128 -5.76 4.46 17.63
CA MET A 128 -5.85 3.04 17.98
C MET A 128 -7.10 2.71 18.81
N GLU A 129 -7.47 3.62 19.72
CA GLU A 129 -8.62 3.47 20.62
C GLU A 129 -9.93 3.76 19.90
N LYS A 130 -9.89 4.66 18.91
CA LYS A 130 -11.03 5.08 18.09
C LYS A 130 -10.71 4.83 16.61
N PRO A 131 -10.76 3.58 16.12
CA PRO A 131 -10.46 3.26 14.74
C PRO A 131 -11.54 3.83 13.81
N LEU A 132 -11.16 4.08 12.56
CA LEU A 132 -12.12 4.48 11.54
C LEU A 132 -12.81 3.22 11.00
N LYS A 133 -14.14 3.12 11.12
CA LYS A 133 -14.91 1.96 10.68
C LYS A 133 -15.85 2.32 9.55
N VAL A 134 -15.99 1.40 8.60
CA VAL A 134 -16.83 1.56 7.42
C VAL A 134 -17.49 0.25 7.08
N GLU A 135 -18.76 0.32 6.71
CA GLU A 135 -19.54 -0.81 6.25
C GLU A 135 -20.00 -0.52 4.83
N ILE A 136 -19.81 -1.47 3.92
CA ILE A 136 -19.99 -1.25 2.50
C ILE A 136 -20.37 -2.56 1.81
N ASN A 137 -21.34 -2.47 0.89
CA ASN A 137 -21.69 -3.57 0.00
C ASN A 137 -20.80 -3.52 -1.24
N GLY A 138 -20.25 -4.66 -1.65
CA GLY A 138 -19.54 -4.80 -2.93
C GLY A 138 -20.30 -5.64 -3.95
N PRO A 139 -19.77 -5.77 -5.18
CA PRO A 139 -18.40 -5.45 -5.58
C PRO A 139 -18.18 -3.94 -5.84
N THR A 140 -17.17 -3.34 -5.21
CA THR A 140 -16.78 -1.93 -5.43
C THR A 140 -15.33 -1.67 -5.00
N GLN A 141 -14.89 -0.41 -5.04
CA GLN A 141 -13.59 0.05 -4.57
C GLN A 141 -13.76 1.06 -3.45
N LEU A 142 -13.23 0.75 -2.28
CA LEU A 142 -13.17 1.70 -1.17
C LEU A 142 -11.82 2.45 -1.24
N ARG A 143 -11.86 3.72 -1.64
CA ARG A 143 -10.68 4.58 -1.62
C ARG A 143 -10.57 5.26 -0.27
N VAL A 144 -9.45 5.04 0.40
CA VAL A 144 -9.15 5.63 1.71
C VAL A 144 -8.12 6.74 1.51
N LEU A 145 -8.44 7.96 1.93
CA LEU A 145 -7.47 9.06 2.01
C LEU A 145 -7.13 9.34 3.46
N THR A 146 -5.83 9.47 3.73
CA THR A 146 -5.34 9.74 5.08
C THR A 146 -4.36 10.91 5.12
N ARG A 147 -4.36 11.63 6.24
CA ARG A 147 -3.40 12.69 6.54
C ARG A 147 -2.94 12.52 7.98
N ILE A 148 -1.65 12.43 8.20
CA ILE A 148 -1.11 12.51 9.55
C ILE A 148 -1.20 13.96 10.03
N GLU A 149 -1.68 14.18 11.26
CA GLU A 149 -1.65 15.49 11.89
C GLU A 149 -0.26 15.72 12.45
N ASN A 150 0.34 16.87 12.22
CA ASN A 150 1.67 17.16 12.72
C ASN A 150 1.66 18.46 13.53
N HIS A 151 2.58 18.55 14.48
CA HIS A 151 2.88 19.83 15.12
C HIS A 151 3.47 20.81 14.09
N TYR A 152 3.17 22.11 14.21
CA TYR A 152 3.61 23.13 13.24
C TYR A 152 5.13 23.21 13.03
N GLN A 153 5.92 22.76 14.01
CA GLN A 153 7.39 22.73 13.95
C GLN A 153 7.98 21.52 13.22
N MET A 154 7.13 20.58 12.76
CA MET A 154 7.56 19.36 12.10
C MET A 154 8.42 19.65 10.84
N LYS A 155 9.56 18.97 10.73
CA LYS A 155 10.47 19.04 9.58
C LYS A 155 10.63 17.67 8.94
N GLY A 156 10.74 17.65 7.61
CA GLY A 156 11.07 16.44 6.84
C GLY A 156 9.86 15.57 6.50
N ARG A 157 10.07 14.25 6.57
CA ARG A 157 9.10 13.23 6.17
C ARG A 157 8.77 12.36 7.38
N ILE A 158 7.49 12.07 7.58
CA ILE A 158 7.01 11.13 8.59
C ILE A 158 6.53 9.87 7.88
N HIS A 159 7.10 8.75 8.30
CA HIS A 159 6.62 7.43 7.97
C HIS A 159 5.56 7.06 8.99
N TYR A 160 4.48 6.41 8.58
CA TYR A 160 3.46 5.92 9.50
C TYR A 160 2.78 4.69 8.92
N ARG A 161 2.29 3.80 9.79
CA ARG A 161 1.65 2.56 9.38
C ARG A 161 0.17 2.57 9.70
N LEU A 162 -0.63 2.14 8.73
CA LEU A 162 -2.06 1.91 8.90
C LEU A 162 -2.37 0.44 8.68
N GLN A 163 -3.02 -0.18 9.66
CA GLN A 163 -3.51 -1.53 9.57
C GLN A 163 -4.98 -1.51 9.16
N VAL A 164 -5.31 -2.35 8.18
CA VAL A 164 -6.69 -2.59 7.76
C VAL A 164 -7.10 -3.97 8.24
N LYS A 165 -8.23 -4.01 8.93
CA LYS A 165 -8.86 -5.25 9.39
C LYS A 165 -10.21 -5.44 8.73
N GLU A 166 -10.57 -6.69 8.57
CA GLU A 166 -11.92 -7.12 8.20
C GLU A 166 -12.33 -8.21 9.19
N MET A 167 -13.50 -8.02 9.84
CA MET A 167 -13.98 -8.94 10.88
C MET A 167 -12.92 -9.26 11.95
N GLY A 168 -12.15 -8.24 12.37
CA GLY A 168 -11.08 -8.37 13.37
C GLY A 168 -9.76 -8.99 12.85
N LYS A 169 -9.75 -9.61 11.67
CA LYS A 169 -8.54 -10.17 11.04
C LYS A 169 -7.81 -9.09 10.27
N VAL A 170 -6.49 -9.01 10.44
CA VAL A 170 -5.63 -8.12 9.62
C VAL A 170 -5.59 -8.64 8.19
N ILE A 171 -6.03 -7.80 7.24
CA ILE A 171 -5.98 -8.12 5.81
C ILE A 171 -4.78 -7.44 5.13
N ASN A 172 -4.37 -6.27 5.61
CA ASN A 172 -3.19 -5.58 5.10
C ASN A 172 -2.63 -4.57 6.12
N THR A 173 -1.35 -4.20 5.96
CA THR A 173 -0.72 -3.09 6.67
C THR A 173 0.00 -2.19 5.69
N TYR A 174 -0.50 -0.98 5.49
CA TYR A 174 0.10 0.02 4.61
C TYR A 174 1.23 0.78 5.31
N GLN A 175 2.39 0.81 4.68
CA GLN A 175 3.53 1.63 5.10
C GLN A 175 3.50 2.94 4.33
N LEU A 176 3.02 4.00 4.97
CA LEU A 176 2.78 5.30 4.35
C LEU A 176 3.89 6.28 4.70
N SER A 177 4.01 7.30 3.86
CA SER A 177 5.00 8.35 4.06
C SER A 177 4.45 9.69 3.60
N SER A 178 4.45 10.66 4.51
CA SER A 178 3.93 12.00 4.26
C SER A 178 4.91 13.08 4.70
N ARG A 179 4.65 14.30 4.24
CA ARG A 179 5.32 15.55 4.64
C ARG A 179 4.23 16.59 4.91
N ARG A 180 4.57 17.75 5.46
CA ARG A 180 3.63 18.87 5.60
C ARG A 180 2.86 19.13 4.29
N SER A 181 1.55 19.34 4.39
CA SER A 181 0.73 19.77 3.25
C SER A 181 1.02 21.22 2.91
N GLU A 182 1.19 21.53 1.63
CA GLU A 182 1.33 22.90 1.11
C GLU A 182 -0.02 23.53 0.77
N VAL A 183 -1.07 22.69 0.64
CA VAL A 183 -2.38 23.09 0.08
C VAL A 183 -3.55 22.87 1.04
N ALA A 184 -3.30 22.35 2.23
CA ALA A 184 -4.35 22.04 3.20
C ALA A 184 -4.00 22.64 4.55
N VAL A 185 -4.99 23.25 5.19
CA VAL A 185 -4.89 23.84 6.53
C VAL A 185 -6.16 23.51 7.32
N TYR A 186 -6.08 23.54 8.64
CA TYR A 186 -7.28 23.47 9.46
C TYR A 186 -8.06 24.77 9.35
N LYS A 187 -9.39 24.67 9.41
CA LYS A 187 -10.25 25.85 9.44
C LYS A 187 -10.10 26.64 10.75
N SER A 188 -9.85 25.95 11.87
CA SER A 188 -9.99 26.52 13.22
C SER A 188 -8.78 26.31 14.14
N ASP A 189 -7.85 25.41 13.79
CA ASP A 189 -6.68 25.06 14.62
C ASP A 189 -5.39 25.57 13.97
N LYS A 190 -4.56 26.32 14.70
CA LYS A 190 -3.30 26.89 14.19
C LYS A 190 -2.06 26.17 14.71
N GLU A 191 -2.20 25.29 15.70
CA GLU A 191 -1.06 24.57 16.30
C GLU A 191 -0.75 23.28 15.54
N LEU A 192 -1.77 22.71 14.89
CA LEU A 192 -1.65 21.56 14.02
C LEU A 192 -1.54 21.95 12.54
N ILE A 193 -0.75 21.17 11.80
CA ILE A 193 -0.64 21.24 10.35
C ILE A 193 -0.93 19.86 9.74
N PRO A 194 -1.80 19.76 8.73
CA PRO A 194 -2.10 18.47 8.13
C PRO A 194 -0.94 18.04 7.22
N GLY A 195 -0.63 16.75 7.23
CA GLY A 195 0.26 16.14 6.25
C GLY A 195 -0.37 16.11 4.85
N LYS A 196 0.45 15.94 3.82
CA LYS A 196 0.01 15.66 2.46
C LYS A 196 -0.83 14.38 2.47
N ALA A 197 -1.96 14.40 1.76
CA ALA A 197 -2.81 13.23 1.64
C ALA A 197 -2.03 12.04 1.06
N CYS A 198 -2.08 10.92 1.78
CA CYS A 198 -1.79 9.61 1.23
C CYS A 198 -3.13 8.96 0.86
N GLU A 199 -3.10 8.03 -0.08
CA GLU A 199 -4.28 7.26 -0.45
C GLU A 199 -3.92 5.81 -0.72
N PHE A 200 -4.85 4.91 -0.46
CA PHE A 200 -4.81 3.52 -0.90
C PHE A 200 -6.24 3.07 -1.24
N VAL A 201 -6.34 1.94 -1.95
CA VAL A 201 -7.63 1.40 -2.38
C VAL A 201 -7.77 -0.02 -1.84
N ILE A 202 -8.94 -0.30 -1.27
CA ILE A 202 -9.38 -1.63 -0.87
C ILE A 202 -10.39 -2.08 -1.92
N ASN A 203 -10.16 -3.23 -2.56
CA ASN A 203 -11.16 -3.85 -3.42
C ASN A 203 -12.15 -4.59 -2.52
N VAL A 204 -13.42 -4.20 -2.58
CA VAL A 204 -14.49 -4.79 -1.79
C VAL A 204 -15.13 -5.89 -2.64
N PRO A 205 -15.05 -7.17 -2.24
CA PRO A 205 -15.66 -8.25 -3.01
C PRO A 205 -17.19 -8.22 -2.89
N ARG A 206 -17.87 -9.15 -3.58
CA ARG A 206 -19.33 -9.23 -3.53
C ARG A 206 -19.80 -9.61 -2.13
N GLY A 207 -20.73 -8.84 -1.58
CA GLY A 207 -21.30 -9.06 -0.25
C GLY A 207 -21.21 -7.82 0.62
N ARG A 208 -21.62 -7.97 1.89
CA ARG A 208 -21.53 -6.92 2.91
C ARG A 208 -20.22 -7.07 3.67
N HIS A 209 -19.44 -6.00 3.74
CA HIS A 209 -18.12 -5.99 4.35
C HIS A 209 -18.01 -4.88 5.40
N THR A 210 -17.24 -5.15 6.45
CA THR A 210 -16.91 -4.15 7.48
C THR A 210 -15.40 -4.05 7.62
N TYR A 211 -14.86 -2.88 7.33
CA TYR A 211 -13.43 -2.58 7.46
C TYR A 211 -13.15 -1.67 8.65
N GLU A 212 -12.05 -1.95 9.33
CA GLU A 212 -11.50 -1.08 10.38
C GLU A 212 -10.10 -0.62 9.97
N ILE A 213 -9.86 0.69 10.02
CA ILE A 213 -8.58 1.32 9.73
C ILE A 213 -8.05 1.90 11.04
N LEU A 214 -6.85 1.48 11.43
CA LEU A 214 -6.19 1.93 12.65
C LEU A 214 -4.71 2.29 12.40
N PRO A 215 -4.17 3.31 13.07
CA PRO A 215 -2.74 3.53 13.12
C PRO A 215 -2.06 2.47 13.99
N LEU A 216 -0.83 2.08 13.65
CA LEU A 216 -0.02 1.16 14.47
C LEU A 216 1.05 1.84 15.31
N ASP A 217 1.36 3.09 14.99
CA ASP A 217 2.49 3.80 15.58
C ASP A 217 1.97 4.68 16.74
N LYS A 218 2.04 4.13 17.96
CA LYS A 218 1.56 4.76 19.20
C LYS A 218 2.24 6.09 19.54
N ASP A 219 3.47 6.25 19.09
CA ASP A 219 4.31 7.44 19.26
C ASP A 219 3.97 8.55 18.28
N LYS A 220 3.13 8.27 17.28
CA LYS A 220 2.76 9.24 16.25
C LYS A 220 1.42 9.88 16.57
N SER A 221 1.35 11.14 16.18
CA SER A 221 0.17 11.99 16.26
C SER A 221 -1.02 11.39 15.52
N THR A 222 -2.20 11.86 15.88
CA THR A 222 -3.48 11.38 15.38
C THR A 222 -3.56 11.45 13.84
N VAL A 223 -4.36 10.56 13.25
CA VAL A 223 -4.52 10.47 11.80
C VAL A 223 -5.92 10.91 11.41
N LEU A 224 -6.01 11.69 10.34
CA LEU A 224 -7.25 12.04 9.68
C LEU A 224 -7.52 11.05 8.55
N GLY A 225 -8.75 10.58 8.43
CA GLY A 225 -9.19 9.66 7.38
C GLY A 225 -10.49 10.12 6.73
N ARG A 226 -10.68 9.76 5.46
CA ARG A 226 -11.97 9.84 4.77
C ARG A 226 -12.08 8.73 3.75
N PHE A 227 -13.32 8.32 3.46
CA PHE A 227 -13.61 7.31 2.47
C PHE A 227 -14.26 7.92 1.25
N LEU A 228 -13.95 7.34 0.10
CA LEU A 228 -14.62 7.62 -1.15
C LEU A 228 -14.97 6.30 -1.85
N ILE A 229 -16.07 6.31 -2.60
CA ILE A 229 -16.47 5.22 -3.49
C ILE A 229 -16.63 5.76 -4.92
N PRO A 230 -16.62 4.90 -5.96
CA PRO A 230 -16.88 5.33 -7.32
C PRO A 230 -18.31 5.89 -7.42
N GLU A 231 -18.49 7.00 -8.12
CA GLU A 231 -19.83 7.62 -8.29
C GLU A 231 -20.86 6.66 -8.89
N LYS A 232 -20.44 5.78 -9.80
CA LYS A 232 -21.31 4.74 -10.37
C LYS A 232 -21.86 3.73 -9.33
N ASP A 233 -21.25 3.66 -8.16
CA ASP A 233 -21.53 2.68 -7.11
C ASP A 233 -22.31 3.30 -5.92
N VAL A 234 -22.78 4.56 -6.03
CA VAL A 234 -23.57 5.27 -4.99
C VAL A 234 -24.76 4.43 -4.47
N LYS A 235 -25.36 3.62 -5.33
CA LYS A 235 -26.52 2.76 -4.98
C LYS A 235 -26.20 1.64 -4.00
N LEU A 236 -24.95 1.49 -3.56
CA LEU A 236 -24.52 0.53 -2.54
C LEU A 236 -24.66 1.09 -1.10
N GLU A 237 -25.25 2.29 -0.94
CA GLU A 237 -25.58 2.90 0.36
C GLU A 237 -26.79 2.25 1.08
N ASP A 238 -27.58 1.42 0.39
CA ASP A 238 -28.78 0.75 0.92
C ASP A 238 -28.61 -0.76 1.13
#